data_AF-A0A7Y3ID33-F1
#
_entry.id   AF-A0A7Y3ID33-F1
#
_cell.length_a   1.000
_cell.length_b   1.000
_cell.length_c   1.000
_cell.angle_alpha   90.00
_cell.angle_beta   90.00
_cell.angle_gamma   90.00
#
_symmetry.space_group_name_H-M   'P 1'
#
loop_
_entity.id
_entity.type
_entity.pdbx_description
1 polymer ?
#
loop_
_entity_poly.entity_id
_entity_poly.type
_entity_poly.pdbx_seq_one_letter_code
_entity_poly.pdbx_strand_id
1 'polypeptide(L)'
;MTRARRVPAIEEDEEMYAVCSTEFVNESEETLPVTQFAVRCPQLSLFQGGSGFWTNAMRATFSADSEGSQIEILKGPPAQAGDATLVCRPRSPASGRWRALTFSRLVGSRGG
;
A
#
# COMPACT_ATOMS: atom_id res chain seq x y z
N MET A 1 -8.28 1.26 18.74
CA MET A 1 -7.85 1.71 17.39
C MET A 1 -6.36 1.46 17.28
N THR A 2 -5.92 0.48 16.48
CA THR A 2 -4.50 0.07 16.38
C THR A 2 -3.94 0.53 15.05
N ARG A 3 -2.89 1.35 15.09
CA ARG A 3 -2.20 1.90 13.90
C ARG A 3 -0.81 1.31 13.83
N ALA A 4 -0.54 0.49 12.82
CA ALA A 4 0.79 -0.08 12.59
C ALA A 4 1.42 0.57 11.35
N ARG A 5 2.67 1.03 11.48
CA ARG A 5 3.48 1.58 10.38
C ARG A 5 4.81 0.85 10.41
N ARG A 6 5.22 0.27 9.27
CA ARG A 6 6.55 -0.33 9.12
C ARG A 6 7.37 0.53 8.17
N VAL A 7 8.51 1.02 8.65
CA VAL A 7 9.52 1.69 7.83
C VAL A 7 10.73 0.76 7.83
N PRO A 8 11.13 0.19 6.68
CA PRO A 8 12.34 -0.61 6.61
C PRO A 8 13.58 0.28 6.81
N ALA A 9 14.56 -0.21 7.57
CA ALA A 9 15.91 0.35 7.58
C ALA A 9 16.60 -0.08 6.30
N ILE A 10 17.18 0.86 5.55
CA ILE A 10 17.88 0.55 4.30
C ILE A 10 19.38 0.62 4.56
N GLU A 11 20.11 -0.46 4.26
CA GLU A 11 21.57 -0.54 4.28
C GLU A 11 22.16 -0.24 2.89
N GLU A 12 23.33 0.41 2.87
CA GLU A 12 23.99 1.03 1.72
C GLU A 12 24.76 0.01 0.87
N ASP A 13 24.07 -0.64 -0.07
CA ASP A 13 24.66 -1.17 -1.31
C ASP A 13 23.56 -1.03 -2.39
N GLU A 14 23.65 0.06 -3.18
CA GLU A 14 22.52 0.81 -3.73
C GLU A 14 21.72 0.10 -4.84
N GLU A 15 20.93 -0.91 -4.48
CA GLU A 15 19.72 -1.21 -5.23
C GLU A 15 18.87 0.06 -5.29
N MET A 16 18.60 0.59 -6.49
CA MET A 16 17.70 1.73 -6.64
C MET A 16 16.27 1.28 -6.34
N TYR A 17 15.84 1.38 -5.08
CA TYR A 17 14.48 1.12 -4.65
C TYR A 17 13.67 2.42 -4.51
N ALA A 18 12.36 2.29 -4.64
CA ALA A 18 11.42 3.34 -4.28
C ALA A 18 10.57 2.87 -3.09
N VAL A 19 10.41 3.73 -2.08
CA VAL A 19 9.65 3.42 -0.88
C VAL A 19 8.16 3.69 -1.11
N CYS A 20 7.34 2.65 -0.91
CA CYS A 20 5.88 2.77 -0.90
C CYS A 20 5.35 2.71 0.54
N SER A 21 4.94 3.87 1.07
CA SER A 21 4.32 3.95 2.40
C SER A 21 2.89 3.41 2.32
N THR A 22 2.61 2.31 3.01
CA THR A 22 1.27 1.70 3.09
C THR A 22 0.72 1.75 4.51
N GLU A 23 -0.51 2.24 4.67
CA GLU A 23 -1.26 2.26 5.94
C GLU A 23 -2.40 1.24 5.89
N PHE A 24 -2.49 0.39 6.93
CA PHE A 24 -3.57 -0.57 7.10
C PHE A 24 -4.51 -0.08 8.21
N VAL A 25 -5.80 0.01 7.90
CA VAL A 25 -6.84 0.48 8.82
C VAL A 25 -7.89 -0.62 8.97
N ASN A 26 -7.95 -1.25 10.14
CA ASN A 26 -9.02 -2.17 10.49
C ASN A 26 -10.16 -1.38 11.15
N GLU A 27 -11.30 -1.27 10.46
CA GLU A 27 -12.53 -0.66 10.95
C GLU A 27 -13.52 -1.71 11.48
N SER A 28 -13.13 -2.99 11.52
CA SER A 28 -13.90 -4.06 12.16
C SER A 28 -13.44 -4.35 13.58
N GLU A 29 -14.33 -4.96 14.36
CA GLU A 29 -14.01 -5.54 15.67
C GLU A 29 -13.31 -6.91 15.55
N GLU A 30 -13.27 -7.48 14.34
CA GLU A 30 -12.63 -8.76 14.07
C GLU A 30 -11.11 -8.62 13.93
N THR A 31 -10.38 -9.69 14.26
CA THR A 31 -8.95 -9.74 13.97
C THR A 31 -8.74 -9.81 12.47
N LEU A 32 -7.95 -8.88 11.94
CA LEU A 32 -7.67 -8.77 10.53
C LEU A 32 -6.67 -9.85 10.06
N PRO A 33 -7.09 -10.90 9.32
CA PRO A 33 -6.18 -11.96 8.90
C PRO A 33 -5.55 -11.62 7.54
N VAL A 34 -4.85 -10.49 7.45
CA VAL A 34 -4.11 -10.11 6.22
C VAL A 34 -2.83 -10.91 6.15
N THR A 35 -2.81 -11.88 5.25
CA THR A 35 -1.63 -12.70 4.94
C THR A 35 -0.92 -12.22 3.67
N GLN A 36 -1.63 -11.56 2.76
CA GLN A 36 -1.07 -11.11 1.48
C GLN A 36 -1.66 -9.76 1.06
N PHE A 37 -0.81 -8.90 0.49
CA PHE A 37 -1.19 -7.59 -0.03
C PHE A 37 -0.52 -7.37 -1.39
N ALA A 38 -1.33 -7.12 -2.42
CA ALA A 38 -0.84 -6.90 -3.78
C ALA A 38 -0.88 -5.40 -4.11
N VAL A 39 0.29 -4.81 -4.35
CA VAL A 39 0.44 -3.41 -4.79
C VAL A 39 0.41 -3.34 -6.31
N ARG A 40 -0.42 -2.47 -6.87
CA ARG A 40 -0.47 -2.21 -8.32
C ARG A 40 0.46 -1.06 -8.69
N CYS A 41 1.73 -1.38 -8.93
CA CYS A 41 2.77 -0.39 -9.27
C CYS A 41 2.45 0.52 -10.48
N PRO A 42 1.77 0.09 -11.57
CA PRO A 42 1.50 0.96 -12.72
C PRO A 42 0.69 2.22 -12.38
N GLN A 43 -0.06 2.21 -11.28
CA GLN A 43 -0.90 3.32 -10.83
C GLN A 43 -0.17 4.29 -9.90
N LEU A 44 1.09 4.03 -9.57
CA LEU A 44 1.89 4.85 -8.68
C LEU A 44 2.77 5.82 -9.47
N SER A 45 2.85 7.05 -8.97
CA SER A 45 3.83 8.03 -9.38
C SER A 45 5.15 7.77 -8.67
N LEU A 46 6.25 8.24 -9.25
CA LEU A 46 7.57 8.25 -8.63
C LEU A 46 7.94 9.68 -8.23
N PHE A 47 8.39 9.85 -7.00
CA PHE A 47 8.87 11.10 -6.44
C PHE A 47 10.31 10.93 -5.95
N GLN A 48 11.07 12.01 -5.95
CA GLN A 48 12.40 12.08 -5.37
C GLN A 48 12.38 13.02 -4.18
N GLY A 49 12.77 12.53 -3.00
CA GLY A 49 12.77 13.29 -1.75
C GLY A 49 13.93 12.85 -0.86
N GLY A 50 14.69 13.82 -0.35
CA GLY A 50 15.96 13.55 0.32
C GLY A 50 16.93 12.82 -0.60
N SER A 51 17.55 11.74 -0.11
CA SER A 51 18.46 10.87 -0.88
C SER A 51 17.74 9.72 -1.61
N GLY A 52 16.41 9.60 -1.52
CA GLY A 52 15.69 8.41 -1.95
C GLY A 52 14.53 8.67 -2.91
N PHE A 53 13.98 7.56 -3.43
CA PHE A 53 12.77 7.57 -4.23
C PHE A 53 11.57 7.12 -3.41
N TRP A 54 10.41 7.69 -3.74
CA TRP A 54 9.16 7.46 -3.08
C TRP A 54 8.05 7.25 -4.10
N THR A 55 7.05 6.45 -3.76
CA THR A 55 5.82 6.40 -4.52
C THR A 55 4.72 7.19 -3.84
N ASN A 56 3.53 7.27 -4.43
CA ASN A 56 2.34 7.65 -3.66
C ASN A 56 2.20 6.79 -2.40
N ALA A 57 1.60 7.36 -1.36
CA ALA A 57 1.15 6.58 -0.22
C ALA A 57 -0.09 5.75 -0.57
N MET A 58 -0.27 4.62 0.08
CA MET A 58 -1.44 3.76 -0.06
C MET A 58 -2.15 3.58 1.28
N ARG A 59 -3.47 3.47 1.24
CA ARG A 59 -4.30 3.09 2.40
C ARG A 59 -5.15 1.88 2.05
N ALA A 60 -5.08 0.85 2.88
CA ALA A 60 -5.94 -0.32 2.83
C ALA A 60 -6.89 -0.29 4.03
N THR A 61 -8.19 -0.14 3.76
CA THR A 61 -9.24 -0.13 4.79
C THR A 61 -10.02 -1.44 4.75
N PHE A 62 -10.23 -2.03 5.92
CA PHE A 62 -10.94 -3.28 6.12
C PHE A 62 -12.20 -3.03 6.93
N SER A 63 -13.33 -3.53 6.45
CA SER A 63 -14.62 -3.45 7.13
C SER A 63 -15.27 -4.83 7.11
N ALA A 64 -15.88 -5.24 8.23
CA ALA A 64 -16.53 -6.55 8.39
C ALA A 64 -17.64 -6.79 7.37
N ASP A 65 -18.31 -5.72 6.93
CA ASP A 65 -19.44 -5.78 6.01
C ASP A 65 -19.02 -5.88 4.53
N SER A 66 -17.71 -5.98 4.26
CA SER A 66 -17.19 -5.98 2.90
C SER A 66 -16.45 -7.28 2.58
N GLU A 67 -16.84 -7.95 1.49
CA GLU A 67 -16.13 -9.13 0.95
C GLU A 67 -14.72 -8.80 0.40
N GLY A 68 -14.24 -7.57 0.55
CA GLY A 68 -12.91 -7.17 0.10
C GLY A 68 -12.48 -5.81 0.65
N SER A 69 -11.18 -5.59 0.73
CA SER A 69 -10.62 -4.34 1.23
C SER A 69 -10.75 -3.22 0.21
N GLN A 70 -10.94 -2.04 0.76
CA GLN A 70 -10.85 -0.81 0.00
C GLN A 70 -9.40 -0.35 -0.03
N ILE A 71 -8.84 -0.23 -1.24
CA ILE A 71 -7.49 0.31 -1.43
C ILE A 71 -7.60 1.69 -2.06
N GLU A 72 -6.83 2.62 -1.53
CA GLU A 72 -6.74 4.00 -1.98
C GLU A 72 -5.29 4.38 -2.22
N ILE A 73 -5.00 4.98 -3.37
CA ILE A 73 -3.73 5.67 -3.63
C ILE A 73 -3.94 7.14 -3.26
N LEU A 74 -3.17 7.60 -2.27
CA LEU A 74 -3.19 8.99 -1.84
C LEU A 74 -2.47 9.87 -2.86
N LYS A 75 -2.99 11.08 -3.05
CA LYS A 75 -2.39 12.05 -3.98
C LYS A 75 -1.07 12.56 -3.43
N GLY A 76 -0.10 12.74 -4.33
CA GLY A 76 1.23 13.27 -4.00
C GLY A 76 2.13 12.27 -3.26
N PRO A 77 3.32 12.73 -2.87
CA PRO A 77 4.26 11.92 -2.10
C PRO A 77 3.78 11.72 -0.65
N PRO A 78 4.25 10.67 0.04
CA PRO A 78 4.00 10.49 1.46
C PRO A 78 4.65 11.61 2.28
N ALA A 79 4.09 11.93 3.44
CA ALA A 79 4.62 12.98 4.32
C ALA A 79 6.09 12.75 4.71
N GLN A 80 6.53 11.49 4.81
CA GLN A 80 7.92 11.14 5.13
C GLN A 80 8.92 11.50 4.03
N ALA A 81 8.45 11.71 2.80
CA ALA A 81 9.30 12.12 1.69
C ALA A 81 9.69 13.61 1.75
N GLY A 82 9.11 14.39 2.68
CA GLY A 82 9.32 15.83 2.79
C GLY A 82 8.88 16.57 1.53
N ASP A 83 9.67 17.54 1.09
CA ASP A 83 9.47 18.31 -0.14
C ASP A 83 9.89 17.50 -1.38
N ALA A 84 9.28 16.33 -1.56
CA ALA A 84 9.59 15.45 -2.67
C ALA A 84 8.99 15.96 -3.99
N THR A 85 9.79 15.90 -5.05
CA THR A 85 9.42 16.36 -6.38
C THR A 85 8.98 15.19 -7.25
N LEU A 86 8.03 15.43 -8.15
CA LEU A 86 7.56 14.40 -9.08
C LEU A 86 8.62 14.11 -10.14
N VAL A 87 9.07 12.85 -10.21
CA VAL A 87 10.00 12.35 -11.24
C VAL A 87 9.22 11.75 -12.40
N CYS A 88 8.23 10.91 -12.10
CA CYS A 88 7.47 10.18 -13.11
C CYS A 88 5.99 10.09 -12.72
N ARG A 89 5.11 10.34 -13.69
CA ARG A 89 3.67 10.12 -13.52
C ARG A 89 3.35 8.61 -13.55
N PRO A 90 2.17 8.20 -13.03
CA PRO A 90 1.71 6.82 -13.15
C PRO A 90 1.70 6.35 -14.61
N ARG A 91 2.09 5.10 -14.84
CA ARG A 91 2.04 4.43 -16.16
C ARG A 91 0.61 4.13 -16.60
N SER A 92 -0.31 4.07 -15.65
CA SER A 92 -1.74 3.94 -15.89
C SER A 92 -2.49 4.87 -14.94
N PRO A 93 -3.57 5.54 -15.40
CA PRO A 93 -4.37 6.36 -14.52
C PRO A 93 -4.93 5.50 -13.39
N ALA A 94 -4.69 5.94 -12.15
CA ALA A 94 -5.38 5.39 -11.00
C ALA A 94 -6.81 5.96 -10.99
N SER A 95 -7.83 5.11 -10.86
CA SER A 95 -9.22 5.56 -10.65
C SER A 95 -9.48 6.08 -9.22
N GLY A 96 -8.43 6.43 -8.47
CA GLY A 96 -8.51 6.85 -7.08
C GLY A 96 -8.67 5.65 -6.13
N ARG A 97 -9.92 5.37 -5.75
CA ARG A 97 -10.28 4.34 -4.77
C ARG A 97 -10.81 3.12 -5.52
N TRP A 98 -10.26 1.94 -5.25
CA TRP A 98 -10.78 0.70 -5.83
C TRP A 98 -11.02 -0.35 -4.76
N ARG A 99 -11.97 -1.24 -5.02
CA ARG A 99 -12.17 -2.45 -4.23
C ARG A 99 -11.30 -3.54 -4.82
N ALA A 100 -10.47 -4.14 -3.99
CA ALA A 100 -9.71 -5.32 -4.36
C ALA A 100 -10.24 -6.50 -3.54
N LEU A 101 -10.55 -7.60 -4.21
CA LEU A 101 -10.68 -8.90 -3.55
C LEU A 101 -9.29 -9.28 -3.07
N THR A 102 -8.94 -8.81 -1.88
CA THR A 102 -7.63 -9.00 -1.26
C THR A 102 -7.58 -10.26 -0.42
N PHE A 103 -8.73 -10.92 -0.24
CA PHE A 103 -8.86 -12.17 0.49
C PHE A 103 -9.50 -13.23 -0.39
N SER A 104 -8.68 -14.14 -0.90
CA SER A 104 -9.17 -15.50 -1.10
C SER A 104 -9.19 -16.14 0.28
N ARG A 105 -10.37 -16.45 0.83
CA ARG A 105 -10.43 -17.46 1.89
C ARG A 105 -9.76 -18.71 1.28
N LEU A 106 -8.56 -19.05 1.74
CA LEU A 106 -8.02 -20.38 1.53
C LEU A 106 -8.96 -21.32 2.30
N VAL A 107 -10.02 -21.75 1.63
CA VAL A 107 -10.84 -22.86 2.09
C VAL A 107 -9.87 -24.04 2.12
N GLY A 108 -9.51 -24.46 3.33
CA GLY A 108 -8.66 -25.62 3.52
C GLY A 108 -9.30 -26.80 2.82
N SER A 109 -8.74 -27.19 1.68
CA SER A 109 -8.95 -28.50 1.09
C SER A 109 -8.26 -29.51 2.01
N ARG A 110 -8.96 -29.87 3.10
CA ARG A 110 -8.73 -31.17 3.73
C ARG A 110 -9.22 -32.21 2.72
N GLY A 111 -8.26 -32.91 2.14
CA GLY A 111 -8.51 -34.10 1.35
C GLY A 111 -9.30 -35.13 2.16
N GLY A 112 -10.27 -35.72 1.49
CA GLY A 112 -10.90 -36.99 1.82
C GLY A 112 -10.84 -37.86 0.57
#